data_AF-A0A7S0AIK0-F1
#
_entry.id   AF-A0A7S0AIK0-F1
#
_cell.length_a   1.000
_cell.length_b   1.000
_cell.length_c   1.000
_cell.angle_alpha   90.00
_cell.angle_beta   90.00
_cell.angle_gamma   90.00
#
_symmetry.space_group_name_H-M   'P 1'
#
loop_
_entity.id
_entity.type
_entity.pdbx_description
1 polymer ?
#
loop_
_entity_poly.entity_id
_entity_poly.type
_entity_poly.pdbx_seq_one_letter_code
_entity_poly.pdbx_strand_id
1 'polypeptide(L)'
;SMMRSSVIWYSVSVSDGDGCDDLPGSATAASSIAPVVARGGGQGPEVGEQFQYYRLTPTKTRSGGSCCQLCALRFRSCGGELQMALAAASNPGGCTLPNVSAERAIDGELNTKWTDIAQGPLVLKFPSPVHVDEISFTTAADLPECDPVRWVLEGSQNGSTWTLLHSQAVDFPMPAERLATSFWLRLAFAEPWQLGARGAQGQLGGSQSFQAFRFTPRRLRSDSADAVQVSELKFRTAAGSVISMDDATVSNPGGLCEEGMGPRKLVDGCQQTAWRDRNKMAILVQFPCFMRLAEFSFTTAQDQPECDPVQWTLEGARIGGAWTVLHSELDADCTPTRRSSSTVWFALVAAE
;
A
#
# COMPACT_ATOMS: atom_id res chain seq x y z
N SER A 1 54.68 32.46 -28.46
CA SER A 1 54.09 33.51 -27.61
C SER A 1 53.37 32.83 -26.46
N MET A 2 54.02 32.75 -25.31
CA MET A 2 53.50 32.17 -24.07
C MET A 2 53.33 33.33 -23.08
N MET A 3 52.15 33.48 -22.47
CA MET A 3 51.98 34.33 -21.29
C MET A 3 51.66 33.43 -20.08
N ARG A 4 52.54 33.48 -19.09
CA ARG A 4 52.39 32.88 -17.77
C ARG A 4 51.59 33.84 -16.89
N SER A 5 50.59 33.32 -16.19
CA SER A 5 49.81 34.05 -15.17
C SER A 5 50.49 33.94 -13.81
N SER A 6 50.56 35.06 -13.10
CA SER A 6 51.16 35.23 -11.78
C SER A 6 50.20 34.81 -10.66
N VAL A 7 50.73 34.09 -9.68
CA VAL A 7 50.07 33.68 -8.44
C VAL A 7 50.30 34.78 -7.38
N ILE A 8 49.23 35.21 -6.70
CA ILE A 8 49.30 36.11 -5.53
C ILE A 8 48.81 35.33 -4.31
N TRP A 9 49.65 35.26 -3.27
CA TRP A 9 49.38 34.66 -1.98
C TRP A 9 48.79 35.69 -1.02
N TYR A 10 47.85 35.28 -0.18
CA TYR A 10 47.52 35.98 1.07
C TYR A 10 47.75 35.04 2.25
N SER A 11 48.61 35.46 3.17
CA SER A 11 48.82 34.89 4.49
C SER A 11 47.93 35.60 5.51
N VAL A 12 47.34 34.85 6.44
CA VAL A 12 46.84 35.39 7.70
C VAL A 12 47.44 34.56 8.83
N SER A 13 48.05 35.27 9.77
CA SER A 13 48.79 34.78 10.93
C SER A 13 47.88 34.30 12.06
N VAL A 14 48.34 33.23 12.71
CA VAL A 14 47.85 32.66 13.97
C VAL A 14 48.35 33.51 15.14
N SER A 15 47.57 33.61 16.22
CA SER A 15 48.03 34.04 17.54
C SER A 15 48.01 32.84 18.49
N ASP A 16 49.19 32.52 19.02
CA ASP A 16 49.50 31.43 19.96
C ASP A 16 49.22 31.79 21.44
N GLY A 17 49.13 30.74 22.26
CA GLY A 17 49.34 30.73 23.73
C GLY A 17 48.12 30.24 24.51
N ASP A 18 48.12 29.15 25.29
CA ASP A 18 49.21 28.43 25.95
C ASP A 18 48.83 26.94 26.20
N GLY A 19 49.86 26.09 26.33
CA GLY A 19 49.81 24.64 26.60
C GLY A 19 49.20 24.24 27.97
N CYS A 20 49.10 22.97 28.35
CA CYS A 20 50.15 21.94 28.31
C CYS A 20 49.60 20.50 28.24
N ASP A 21 50.53 19.60 27.91
CA ASP A 21 50.47 18.14 27.74
C ASP A 21 49.67 17.32 28.76
N ASP A 22 49.00 16.26 28.28
CA ASP A 22 49.28 14.86 28.67
C ASP A 22 48.34 13.87 27.92
N LEU A 23 48.93 13.04 27.06
CA LEU A 23 48.40 11.73 26.65
C LEU A 23 49.29 10.68 27.34
N PRO A 24 48.76 9.56 27.86
CA PRO A 24 48.14 8.56 26.98
C PRO A 24 46.98 7.75 27.59
N GLY A 25 46.13 7.19 26.74
CA GLY A 25 45.16 6.17 27.16
C GLY A 25 44.08 5.88 26.13
N SER A 26 44.30 4.85 25.33
CA SER A 26 43.31 4.24 24.45
C SER A 26 42.04 3.85 25.23
N ALA A 27 40.90 4.47 24.92
CA ALA A 27 39.57 3.86 25.07
C ALA A 27 38.58 4.58 24.15
N THR A 28 38.12 3.85 23.13
CA THR A 28 36.97 4.18 22.28
C THR A 28 35.73 4.46 23.13
N ALA A 29 35.17 5.67 23.04
CA ALA A 29 33.83 5.98 23.52
C ALA A 29 33.01 6.60 22.39
N ALA A 30 32.17 5.77 21.78
CA ALA A 30 31.11 6.20 20.87
C ALA A 30 30.10 7.05 21.65
N SER A 31 29.80 8.24 21.15
CA SER A 31 28.68 9.06 21.62
C SER A 31 27.38 8.37 21.25
N SER A 32 26.77 7.65 22.19
CA SER A 32 25.42 7.10 22.04
C SER A 32 24.40 8.18 22.41
N ILE A 33 23.90 8.90 21.40
CA ILE A 33 22.65 9.63 21.54
C ILE A 33 21.52 8.59 21.56
N ALA A 34 20.96 8.35 22.76
CA ALA A 34 19.77 7.53 22.91
C ALA A 34 18.57 8.22 22.23
N PRO A 35 17.72 7.50 21.48
CA PRO A 35 16.51 8.10 20.94
C PRO A 35 15.52 8.37 22.07
N VAL A 36 15.04 9.61 22.14
CA VAL A 36 13.91 10.02 22.98
C VAL A 36 12.67 9.27 22.49
N VAL A 37 12.13 8.37 23.32
CA VAL A 37 10.85 7.71 23.08
C VAL A 37 9.73 8.72 23.32
N ALA A 38 9.25 9.35 22.24
CA ALA A 38 8.00 10.07 22.26
C ALA A 38 6.84 9.07 22.20
N ARG A 39 6.07 8.96 23.29
CA ARG A 39 4.77 8.29 23.30
C ARG A 39 3.78 9.14 22.50
N GLY A 40 3.62 8.81 21.23
CA GLY A 40 2.51 9.24 20.39
C GLY A 40 2.10 8.07 19.52
N GLY A 41 0.88 7.56 19.70
CA GLY A 41 0.35 6.47 18.88
C GLY A 41 0.15 6.95 17.45
N GLY A 42 1.09 6.64 16.57
CA GLY A 42 0.94 6.74 15.12
C GLY A 42 0.58 5.38 14.57
N GLN A 43 -0.66 5.21 14.09
CA GLN A 43 -1.01 4.08 13.24
C GLN A 43 -0.13 4.17 11.97
N GLY A 44 0.47 3.04 11.57
CA GLY A 44 1.14 2.93 10.28
C GLY A 44 0.16 3.13 9.12
N PRO A 45 0.64 3.35 7.90
CA PRO A 45 -0.23 3.71 6.80
C PRO A 45 -1.20 2.57 6.46
N GLU A 46 -2.46 2.91 6.26
CA GLU A 46 -3.49 1.97 5.83
C GLU A 46 -3.56 1.89 4.31
N VAL A 47 -3.81 0.70 3.75
CA VAL A 47 -4.05 0.52 2.32
C VAL A 47 -5.36 1.24 1.95
N GLY A 48 -5.26 2.34 1.18
CA GLY A 48 -6.36 3.28 0.90
C GLY A 48 -6.15 4.70 1.44
N GLU A 49 -5.13 4.92 2.27
CA GLU A 49 -4.81 6.23 2.81
C GLU A 49 -4.26 7.16 1.72
N GLN A 50 -4.77 8.39 1.69
CA GLN A 50 -4.40 9.41 0.71
C GLN A 50 -3.43 10.39 1.34
N PHE A 51 -2.35 10.73 0.66
CA PHE A 51 -1.36 11.69 1.12
C PHE A 51 -1.24 12.85 0.15
N GLN A 52 -1.02 14.06 0.67
CA GLN A 52 -0.71 15.21 -0.17
C GLN A 52 0.76 15.21 -0.60
N TYR A 53 1.64 14.67 0.25
CA TYR A 53 3.08 14.64 0.02
C TYR A 53 3.57 13.21 -0.12
N TYR A 54 4.49 12.99 -1.04
CA TYR A 54 5.19 11.72 -1.22
C TYR A 54 6.70 11.95 -1.24
N ARG A 55 7.46 11.11 -0.54
CA ARG A 55 8.92 11.18 -0.49
C ARG A 55 9.51 9.85 -0.93
N LEU A 56 10.23 9.88 -2.06
CA LEU A 56 11.01 8.77 -2.57
C LEU A 56 12.47 8.99 -2.19
N THR A 57 13.00 8.13 -1.32
CA THR A 57 14.39 8.16 -0.87
C THR A 57 15.15 6.98 -1.48
N PRO A 58 16.03 7.20 -2.48
CA PRO A 58 16.91 6.15 -2.98
C PRO A 58 17.80 5.61 -1.86
N THR A 59 17.93 4.30 -1.76
CA THR A 59 18.84 3.64 -0.79
C THR A 59 19.95 2.85 -1.46
N LYS A 60 19.81 2.56 -2.76
CA LYS A 60 20.85 1.97 -3.60
C LYS A 60 20.57 2.26 -5.09
N THR A 61 21.62 2.56 -5.83
CA THR A 61 21.60 2.69 -7.30
C THR A 61 22.27 1.49 -7.96
N ARG A 62 21.95 1.23 -9.23
CA ARG A 62 22.46 0.07 -9.98
C ARG A 62 23.98 0.07 -9.94
N SER A 63 24.59 -1.00 -9.44
CA SER A 63 26.05 -1.11 -9.35
C SER A 63 26.75 -0.02 -8.51
N GLY A 64 26.01 0.75 -7.69
CA GLY A 64 26.58 1.77 -6.78
C GLY A 64 27.07 3.04 -7.46
N GLY A 65 26.37 3.54 -8.48
CA GLY A 65 26.70 4.82 -9.13
C GLY A 65 26.78 5.99 -8.15
N SER A 66 27.53 7.04 -8.52
CA SER A 66 27.76 8.24 -7.70
C SER A 66 26.62 9.25 -7.70
N CYS A 67 25.52 8.93 -8.40
CA CYS A 67 24.32 9.76 -8.49
C CYS A 67 23.07 8.89 -8.51
N CYS A 68 21.90 9.50 -8.28
CA CYS A 68 20.60 8.92 -8.58
C CYS A 68 19.96 9.69 -9.73
N GLN A 69 19.40 9.00 -10.71
CA GLN A 69 18.69 9.66 -11.82
C GLN A 69 17.48 8.88 -12.31
N LEU A 70 16.51 9.63 -12.84
CA LEU A 70 15.28 9.12 -13.42
C LEU A 70 14.83 10.06 -14.52
N CYS A 71 14.30 9.52 -15.62
CA CYS A 71 13.57 10.32 -16.61
C CYS A 71 12.15 10.61 -16.12
N ALA A 72 11.43 9.58 -15.67
CA ALA A 72 10.09 9.77 -15.12
C ALA A 72 9.85 8.90 -13.89
N LEU A 73 9.16 9.48 -12.92
CA LEU A 73 8.49 8.79 -11.82
C LEU A 73 6.99 8.83 -12.10
N ARG A 74 6.34 7.68 -12.02
CA ARG A 74 4.91 7.53 -12.32
C ARG A 74 4.20 6.87 -11.16
N PHE A 75 3.03 7.38 -10.82
CA PHE A 75 2.14 6.78 -9.83
C PHE A 75 0.82 6.37 -10.47
N ARG A 76 0.23 5.34 -9.87
CA ARG A 76 -1.08 4.84 -10.23
C ARG A 76 -1.92 4.67 -8.97
N SER A 77 -3.22 4.78 -9.15
CA SER A 77 -4.24 4.48 -8.15
C SER A 77 -5.32 3.63 -8.79
N CYS A 78 -5.57 2.43 -8.25
CA CYS A 78 -6.65 1.55 -8.69
C CYS A 78 -6.62 1.27 -10.20
N GLY A 79 -5.42 1.15 -10.79
CA GLY A 79 -5.25 0.93 -12.24
C GLY A 79 -5.18 2.21 -13.09
N GLY A 80 -5.63 3.35 -12.57
CA GLY A 80 -5.57 4.65 -13.24
C GLY A 80 -4.28 5.40 -12.94
N GLU A 81 -3.56 5.82 -13.98
CA GLU A 81 -2.34 6.60 -13.82
C GLU A 81 -2.65 8.03 -13.37
N LEU A 82 -1.89 8.52 -12.39
CA LEU A 82 -2.04 9.88 -11.88
C LEU A 82 -1.36 10.89 -12.81
N GLN A 83 -1.94 12.09 -12.90
CA GLN A 83 -1.33 13.20 -13.62
C GLN A 83 -0.19 13.80 -12.78
N MET A 84 1.01 13.23 -12.94
CA MET A 84 2.20 13.61 -12.17
C MET A 84 2.58 15.08 -12.32
N ALA A 85 2.38 15.67 -13.50
CA ALA A 85 2.68 17.06 -13.80
C ALA A 85 1.84 18.09 -13.01
N LEU A 86 0.77 17.65 -12.31
CA LEU A 86 0.02 18.51 -11.40
C LEU A 86 0.71 18.67 -10.04
N ALA A 87 1.63 17.78 -9.69
CA ALA A 87 2.39 17.88 -8.45
C ALA A 87 3.54 18.90 -8.59
N ALA A 88 3.91 19.52 -7.48
CA ALA A 88 5.20 20.20 -7.36
C ALA A 88 6.27 19.19 -6.90
N ALA A 89 7.46 19.22 -7.47
CA ALA A 89 8.58 18.40 -7.05
C ALA A 89 9.68 19.24 -6.37
N SER A 90 10.42 18.63 -5.47
CA SER A 90 11.59 19.23 -4.81
C SER A 90 12.57 18.13 -4.39
N ASN A 91 13.83 18.49 -4.15
CA ASN A 91 14.87 17.55 -3.71
C ASN A 91 15.63 18.13 -2.50
N PRO A 92 15.00 18.11 -1.30
CA PRO A 92 15.55 18.74 -0.11
C PRO A 92 16.84 18.05 0.34
N GLY A 93 17.89 18.85 0.58
CA GLY A 93 19.22 18.34 0.91
C GLY A 93 19.95 17.68 -0.27
N GLY A 94 19.33 17.66 -1.47
CA GLY A 94 19.94 17.19 -2.69
C GLY A 94 20.89 18.19 -3.32
N CYS A 95 21.67 17.70 -4.28
CA CYS A 95 22.61 18.47 -5.07
C CYS A 95 22.33 18.21 -6.56
N THR A 96 21.46 19.05 -7.14
CA THR A 96 21.05 18.97 -8.55
C THR A 96 21.55 20.16 -9.34
N LEU A 97 21.89 19.96 -10.61
CA LEU A 97 22.08 21.09 -11.54
C LEU A 97 20.71 21.63 -12.02
N PRO A 98 20.58 22.92 -12.38
CA PRO A 98 19.30 23.52 -12.75
C PRO A 98 18.56 22.85 -13.92
N ASN A 99 19.29 22.23 -14.86
CA ASN A 99 18.72 21.57 -16.03
C ASN A 99 18.26 20.12 -15.79
N VAL A 100 18.57 19.55 -14.62
CA VAL A 100 18.22 18.19 -14.20
C VAL A 100 17.56 18.19 -12.82
N SER A 101 16.75 19.22 -12.57
CA SER A 101 16.07 19.48 -11.30
C SER A 101 14.94 18.47 -11.02
N ALA A 102 14.41 18.51 -9.80
CA ALA A 102 13.39 17.56 -9.32
C ALA A 102 12.13 17.51 -10.20
N GLU A 103 11.73 18.64 -10.78
CA GLU A 103 10.54 18.76 -11.63
C GLU A 103 10.65 17.91 -12.89
N ARG A 104 11.88 17.63 -13.35
CA ARG A 104 12.11 16.78 -14.53
C ARG A 104 11.75 15.32 -14.32
N ALA A 105 11.55 14.88 -13.07
CA ALA A 105 11.06 13.53 -12.80
C ALA A 105 9.54 13.39 -13.07
N ILE A 106 8.80 14.49 -13.21
CA ILE A 106 7.33 14.47 -13.26
C ILE A 106 6.74 15.35 -14.39
N ASP A 107 7.58 15.91 -15.26
CA ASP A 107 7.16 16.83 -16.33
C ASP A 107 6.50 16.12 -17.53
N GLY A 108 6.62 14.78 -17.61
CA GLY A 108 6.07 13.95 -18.68
C GLY A 108 6.93 13.90 -19.95
N GLU A 109 8.11 14.54 -19.94
CA GLU A 109 8.99 14.62 -21.09
C GLU A 109 10.04 13.52 -21.06
N LEU A 110 10.05 12.65 -22.08
CA LEU A 110 10.95 11.49 -22.12
C LEU A 110 12.42 11.84 -22.43
N ASN A 111 12.73 13.12 -22.67
CA ASN A 111 14.07 13.60 -22.98
C ASN A 111 14.67 14.48 -21.87
N THR A 112 13.95 14.68 -20.77
CA THR A 112 14.46 15.33 -19.56
C THR A 112 14.78 14.28 -18.50
N LYS A 113 15.51 14.69 -17.46
CA LYS A 113 15.81 13.82 -16.32
C LYS A 113 16.00 14.61 -15.05
N TRP A 114 15.63 14.03 -13.94
CA TRP A 114 16.14 14.45 -12.64
C TRP A 114 17.46 13.72 -12.36
N THR A 115 18.44 14.42 -11.80
CA THR A 115 19.70 13.82 -11.34
C THR A 115 20.17 14.49 -10.07
N ASP A 116 20.48 13.69 -9.06
CA ASP A 116 21.01 14.14 -7.78
C ASP A 116 22.29 13.38 -7.42
N ILE A 117 23.39 14.12 -7.22
CA ILE A 117 24.68 13.55 -6.82
C ILE A 117 24.76 13.24 -5.32
N ALA A 118 23.90 13.86 -4.50
CA ALA A 118 23.82 13.57 -3.08
C ALA A 118 22.92 12.34 -2.78
N GLN A 119 22.20 11.84 -3.79
CA GLN A 119 21.24 10.74 -3.68
C GLN A 119 20.18 10.98 -2.60
N GLY A 120 19.83 12.24 -2.40
CA GLY A 120 18.80 12.70 -1.49
C GLY A 120 17.38 12.38 -2.00
N PRO A 121 16.37 12.66 -1.17
CA PRO A 121 14.99 12.31 -1.47
C PRO A 121 14.39 13.19 -2.56
N LEU A 122 13.59 12.59 -3.44
CA LEU A 122 12.65 13.31 -4.29
C LEU A 122 11.31 13.46 -3.55
N VAL A 123 10.86 14.68 -3.35
CA VAL A 123 9.62 15.02 -2.64
C VAL A 123 8.60 15.61 -3.61
N LEU A 124 7.43 14.99 -3.69
CA LEU A 124 6.28 15.44 -4.46
C LEU A 124 5.22 16.03 -3.53
N LYS A 125 4.56 17.11 -3.97
CA LYS A 125 3.39 17.71 -3.33
C LYS A 125 2.25 17.82 -4.35
N PHE A 126 1.20 17.04 -4.16
CA PHE A 126 -0.02 17.12 -4.97
C PHE A 126 -0.90 18.30 -4.52
N PRO A 127 -1.77 18.83 -5.42
CA PRO A 127 -2.69 19.91 -5.07
C PRO A 127 -3.71 19.49 -4.00
N SER A 128 -4.09 18.21 -3.97
CA SER A 128 -4.93 17.57 -2.95
C SER A 128 -4.34 16.22 -2.55
N PRO A 129 -4.73 15.63 -1.40
CA PRO A 129 -4.36 14.25 -1.09
C PRO A 129 -4.77 13.29 -2.20
N VAL A 130 -3.89 12.36 -2.54
CA VAL A 130 -4.13 11.31 -3.55
C VAL A 130 -3.74 9.96 -2.98
N HIS A 131 -4.44 8.91 -3.40
CA HIS A 131 -4.06 7.52 -3.12
C HIS A 131 -3.04 7.05 -4.17
N VAL A 132 -2.09 6.22 -3.76
CA VAL A 132 -1.09 5.61 -4.65
C VAL A 132 -0.90 4.14 -4.26
N ASP A 133 -1.10 3.23 -5.20
CA ASP A 133 -0.91 1.78 -4.98
C ASP A 133 0.13 1.14 -5.90
N GLU A 134 0.52 1.79 -7.00
CA GLU A 134 1.60 1.32 -7.87
C GLU A 134 2.55 2.45 -8.28
N ILE A 135 3.84 2.11 -8.41
CA ILE A 135 4.93 2.98 -8.84
C ILE A 135 5.61 2.41 -10.08
N SER A 136 5.99 3.26 -11.01
CA SER A 136 6.80 2.89 -12.18
C SER A 136 7.83 3.97 -12.47
N PHE A 137 8.91 3.58 -13.14
CA PHE A 137 10.03 4.45 -13.45
C PHE A 137 10.37 4.37 -14.93
N THR A 138 10.78 5.49 -15.51
CA THR A 138 11.45 5.52 -16.82
C THR A 138 12.93 5.84 -16.61
N THR A 139 13.81 5.01 -17.18
CA THR A 139 15.27 5.20 -17.09
C THR A 139 15.70 6.44 -17.88
N ALA A 140 16.73 7.14 -17.42
CA ALA A 140 17.34 8.25 -18.18
C ALA A 140 18.06 7.75 -19.44
N ALA A 141 18.60 8.64 -20.27
CA ALA A 141 19.26 8.27 -21.53
C ALA A 141 20.68 7.71 -21.36
N ASP A 142 21.39 8.04 -20.27
CA ASP A 142 22.85 8.00 -20.22
C ASP A 142 23.46 7.01 -19.22
N LEU A 143 23.57 7.35 -17.91
CA LEU A 143 24.30 6.62 -16.86
C LEU A 143 23.45 5.50 -16.21
N PRO A 144 23.55 4.23 -16.64
CA PRO A 144 22.67 3.17 -16.14
C PRO A 144 22.95 2.85 -14.66
N GLU A 145 24.15 3.15 -14.17
CA GLU A 145 24.60 2.97 -12.79
C GLU A 145 23.92 3.92 -11.79
N CYS A 146 23.34 5.02 -12.27
CA CYS A 146 22.62 5.96 -11.42
C CYS A 146 21.11 5.64 -11.33
N ASP A 147 20.62 4.59 -11.99
CA ASP A 147 19.21 4.18 -11.85
C ASP A 147 18.97 3.64 -10.42
N PRO A 148 17.96 4.12 -9.67
CA PRO A 148 17.66 3.59 -8.34
C PRO A 148 17.13 2.16 -8.45
N VAL A 149 17.69 1.24 -7.68
CA VAL A 149 17.25 -0.16 -7.62
C VAL A 149 16.72 -0.52 -6.25
N ARG A 150 16.97 0.29 -5.23
CA ARG A 150 16.34 0.20 -3.91
C ARG A 150 15.96 1.58 -3.42
N TRP A 151 14.85 1.67 -2.72
CA TRP A 151 14.34 2.94 -2.21
C TRP A 151 13.36 2.72 -1.07
N VAL A 152 13.07 3.81 -0.38
CA VAL A 152 11.96 3.96 0.55
C VAL A 152 10.97 4.95 -0.03
N LEU A 153 9.67 4.63 0.02
CA LEU A 153 8.59 5.55 -0.32
C LEU A 153 7.78 5.85 0.94
N GLU A 154 7.55 7.13 1.20
CA GLU A 154 6.80 7.61 2.35
C GLU A 154 5.71 8.59 1.91
N GLY A 155 4.62 8.67 2.66
CA GLY A 155 3.51 9.60 2.48
C GLY A 155 3.42 10.58 3.65
N SER A 156 2.93 11.80 3.42
CA SER A 156 2.67 12.76 4.49
C SER A 156 1.47 13.65 4.18
N GLN A 157 0.70 14.01 5.21
CA GLN A 157 -0.39 14.99 5.10
C GLN A 157 0.11 16.43 5.21
N ASN A 158 1.25 16.67 5.86
CA ASN A 158 1.72 18.01 6.24
C ASN A 158 3.15 18.31 5.77
N GLY A 159 3.81 17.39 5.08
CA GLY A 159 5.19 17.51 4.60
C GLY A 159 6.27 17.42 5.69
N SER A 160 5.90 17.17 6.95
CA SER A 160 6.82 17.14 8.09
C SER A 160 6.82 15.78 8.82
N THR A 161 5.65 15.18 9.00
CA THR A 161 5.46 13.84 9.59
C THR A 161 5.26 12.84 8.48
N TRP A 162 6.14 11.85 8.38
CA TRP A 162 6.18 10.92 7.24
C TRP A 162 5.82 9.50 7.69
N THR A 163 5.04 8.85 6.84
CA THR A 163 4.49 7.52 7.06
C THR A 163 5.04 6.57 5.99
N LEU A 164 5.66 5.45 6.39
CA LEU A 164 6.36 4.54 5.48
C LEU A 164 5.40 3.72 4.61
N LEU A 165 5.31 4.05 3.32
CA LEU A 165 4.42 3.38 2.36
C LEU A 165 5.06 2.21 1.65
N HIS A 166 6.38 2.18 1.49
CA HIS A 166 7.04 1.04 0.86
C HIS A 166 8.54 1.04 1.15
N SER A 167 9.11 -0.14 1.31
CA SER A 167 10.56 -0.34 1.33
C SER A 167 10.95 -1.37 0.29
N GLN A 168 11.56 -0.92 -0.79
CA GLN A 168 12.12 -1.79 -1.82
C GLN A 168 13.56 -2.14 -1.43
N ALA A 169 13.71 -3.11 -0.52
CA ALA A 169 15.03 -3.51 0.01
C ALA A 169 15.82 -4.46 -0.91
N VAL A 170 15.18 -5.04 -1.93
CA VAL A 170 15.79 -5.92 -2.93
C VAL A 170 15.92 -5.15 -4.24
N ASP A 171 17.00 -5.40 -5.00
CA ASP A 171 17.24 -4.73 -6.29
C ASP A 171 16.03 -4.93 -7.21
N PHE A 172 15.31 -3.85 -7.49
CA PHE A 172 14.27 -3.81 -8.48
C PHE A 172 14.89 -3.94 -9.87
N PRO A 173 14.33 -4.81 -10.74
CA PRO A 173 14.85 -5.05 -12.09
C PRO A 173 14.52 -3.89 -13.03
N MET A 174 15.23 -2.76 -12.87
CA MET A 174 15.15 -1.63 -13.78
C MET A 174 15.50 -2.05 -15.22
N PRO A 175 14.80 -1.53 -16.24
CA PRO A 175 15.11 -1.78 -17.64
C PRO A 175 16.59 -1.55 -17.96
N ALA A 176 17.22 -2.48 -18.68
CA ALA A 176 18.58 -2.30 -19.19
C ALA A 176 18.60 -1.32 -20.37
N GLU A 177 17.53 -1.30 -21.17
CA GLU A 177 17.30 -0.30 -22.20
C GLU A 177 17.11 1.09 -21.57
N ARG A 178 17.63 2.12 -22.24
CA ARG A 178 17.53 3.52 -21.79
C ARG A 178 16.30 4.18 -22.38
N LEU A 179 15.74 5.15 -21.65
CA LEU A 179 14.44 5.74 -21.96
C LEU A 179 13.29 4.70 -21.96
N ALA A 180 13.48 3.59 -21.24
CA ALA A 180 12.51 2.52 -21.13
C ALA A 180 11.79 2.58 -19.78
N THR A 181 10.48 2.35 -19.82
CA THR A 181 9.64 2.32 -18.63
C THR A 181 9.62 0.92 -18.01
N SER A 182 9.77 0.84 -16.70
CA SER A 182 9.63 -0.40 -15.94
C SER A 182 8.19 -0.90 -15.92
N PHE A 183 7.98 -2.16 -15.55
CA PHE A 183 6.65 -2.58 -15.12
C PHE A 183 6.22 -1.79 -13.89
N TRP A 184 4.91 -1.78 -13.63
CA TRP A 184 4.32 -1.21 -12.44
C TRP A 184 4.60 -2.09 -11.23
N LEU A 185 5.39 -1.58 -10.29
CA LEU A 185 5.58 -2.21 -9.00
C LEU A 185 4.40 -1.82 -8.11
N ARG A 186 3.67 -2.83 -7.63
CA ARG A 186 2.67 -2.62 -6.58
C ARG A 186 3.37 -2.33 -5.26
N LEU A 187 2.97 -1.25 -4.60
CA LEU A 187 3.50 -0.88 -3.30
C LEU A 187 3.06 -1.91 -2.26
N ALA A 188 4.03 -2.51 -1.59
CA ALA A 188 3.81 -3.25 -0.37
C ALA A 188 3.95 -2.27 0.80
N PHE A 189 2.83 -1.83 1.35
CA PHE A 189 2.77 -0.99 2.54
C PHE A 189 3.55 -1.62 3.67
N ALA A 190 4.52 -0.88 4.21
CA ALA A 190 5.40 -1.41 5.23
C ALA A 190 4.58 -1.62 6.51
N GLU A 191 4.45 -2.89 6.88
CA GLU A 191 3.82 -3.26 8.13
C GLU A 191 4.71 -2.79 9.30
N PRO A 192 4.14 -2.30 10.41
CA PRO A 192 4.89 -1.76 11.56
C PRO A 192 5.93 -2.70 12.20
N TRP A 193 6.01 -3.97 11.82
CA TRP A 193 6.94 -4.95 12.40
C TRP A 193 8.31 -5.02 11.69
N GLN A 194 8.53 -4.31 10.59
CA GLN A 194 9.82 -4.32 9.87
C GLN A 194 10.92 -3.46 10.52
N LEU A 195 10.61 -2.72 11.60
CA LEU A 195 11.59 -2.02 12.42
C LEU A 195 11.48 -2.45 13.89
N GLY A 196 11.82 -3.72 14.15
CA GLY A 196 12.34 -4.17 15.44
C GLY A 196 11.33 -4.74 16.43
N ALA A 197 11.27 -6.07 16.54
CA ALA A 197 10.91 -6.75 17.79
C ALA A 197 11.47 -8.17 17.82
N ARG A 198 12.58 -8.34 18.56
CA ARG A 198 12.93 -9.64 19.14
C ARG A 198 11.90 -9.95 20.22
N GLY A 199 11.18 -11.06 20.06
CA GLY A 199 10.52 -11.79 21.14
C GLY A 199 9.11 -11.35 21.50
N ALA A 200 8.11 -11.98 20.87
CA ALA A 200 6.86 -12.37 21.52
C ALA A 200 6.16 -13.43 20.65
N GLN A 201 6.11 -14.67 21.15
CA GLN A 201 5.28 -15.73 20.58
C GLN A 201 3.80 -15.36 20.82
N GLY A 202 3.04 -15.20 19.75
CA GLY A 202 1.61 -14.91 19.75
C GLY A 202 1.10 -14.93 18.31
N GLN A 203 0.49 -16.04 17.94
CA GLN A 203 0.04 -16.45 16.61
C GLN A 203 -1.11 -15.54 16.10
N LEU A 204 -0.87 -14.73 15.06
CA LEU A 204 -1.89 -14.05 14.25
C LEU A 204 -1.47 -14.10 12.76
N GLY A 205 -2.38 -14.63 11.93
CA GLY A 205 -2.13 -15.19 10.60
C GLY A 205 -1.66 -14.21 9.52
N GLY A 206 -0.93 -14.79 8.56
CA GLY A 206 -0.25 -14.10 7.46
C GLY A 206 -1.15 -13.28 6.53
N SER A 207 -0.60 -12.16 6.10
CA SER A 207 -1.17 -11.11 5.25
C SER A 207 -1.42 -11.58 3.80
N GLN A 208 -2.47 -12.38 3.57
CA GLN A 208 -2.91 -12.78 2.22
C GLN A 208 -3.90 -11.75 1.63
N SER A 209 -3.79 -11.48 0.32
CA SER A 209 -4.68 -10.58 -0.42
C SER A 209 -5.34 -11.30 -1.59
N PHE A 210 -6.63 -11.09 -1.80
CA PHE A 210 -7.44 -11.82 -2.79
C PHE A 210 -8.22 -10.86 -3.69
N GLN A 211 -8.49 -11.27 -4.93
CA GLN A 211 -9.32 -10.51 -5.89
C GLN A 211 -10.73 -11.05 -5.98
N ALA A 212 -10.92 -12.34 -5.66
CA ALA A 212 -12.21 -13.00 -5.67
C ALA A 212 -12.49 -13.59 -4.29
N PHE A 213 -13.72 -13.43 -3.82
CA PHE A 213 -14.23 -13.97 -2.58
C PHE A 213 -15.46 -14.80 -2.86
N ARG A 214 -15.55 -15.98 -2.26
CA ARG A 214 -16.66 -16.91 -2.42
C ARG A 214 -17.32 -17.15 -1.07
N PHE A 215 -18.55 -16.69 -0.93
CA PHE A 215 -19.40 -16.95 0.23
C PHE A 215 -20.31 -18.14 -0.08
N THR A 216 -20.09 -19.25 0.62
CA THR A 216 -20.84 -20.49 0.44
C THR A 216 -21.69 -20.76 1.69
N PRO A 217 -23.02 -20.61 1.63
CA PRO A 217 -23.90 -21.10 2.67
C PRO A 217 -23.73 -22.61 2.84
N ARG A 218 -23.57 -23.07 4.08
CA ARG A 218 -23.42 -24.49 4.43
C ARG A 218 -24.66 -25.03 5.12
N ARG A 219 -25.33 -24.19 5.92
CA ARG A 219 -26.60 -24.50 6.58
C ARG A 219 -27.44 -23.24 6.76
N LEU A 220 -28.76 -23.41 6.64
CA LEU A 220 -29.74 -22.36 6.89
C LEU A 220 -30.39 -22.56 8.26
N ARG A 221 -31.03 -21.52 8.80
CA ARG A 221 -31.63 -21.54 10.13
C ARG A 221 -32.64 -22.67 10.30
N SER A 222 -33.41 -22.99 9.26
CA SER A 222 -34.30 -24.15 9.24
C SER A 222 -34.00 -25.05 8.05
N ASP A 223 -34.10 -26.36 8.27
CA ASP A 223 -34.01 -27.37 7.21
C ASP A 223 -35.21 -27.29 6.24
N SER A 224 -36.30 -26.63 6.64
CA SER A 224 -37.48 -26.36 5.81
C SER A 224 -37.32 -25.18 4.85
N ALA A 225 -36.21 -24.43 4.91
CA ALA A 225 -35.99 -23.27 4.07
C ALA A 225 -35.92 -23.66 2.59
N ASP A 226 -36.67 -22.96 1.74
CA ASP A 226 -36.74 -23.21 0.30
C ASP A 226 -35.69 -22.42 -0.50
N ALA A 227 -35.05 -21.42 0.12
CA ALA A 227 -34.01 -20.57 -0.46
C ALA A 227 -33.02 -20.10 0.61
N VAL A 228 -31.86 -19.62 0.18
CA VAL A 228 -30.98 -18.76 0.99
C VAL A 228 -31.27 -17.30 0.69
N GLN A 229 -31.12 -16.43 1.69
CA GLN A 229 -31.20 -14.99 1.47
C GLN A 229 -30.30 -14.17 2.39
N VAL A 230 -29.84 -13.04 1.86
CA VAL A 230 -29.04 -12.04 2.58
C VAL A 230 -29.31 -10.66 1.95
N SER A 231 -29.42 -9.62 2.78
CA SER A 231 -29.66 -8.25 2.33
C SER A 231 -28.39 -7.51 1.94
N GLU A 232 -27.34 -7.58 2.74
CA GLU A 232 -26.09 -6.92 2.43
C GLU A 232 -24.92 -7.81 2.80
N LEU A 233 -23.84 -7.73 2.03
CA LEU A 233 -22.54 -8.30 2.34
C LEU A 233 -21.52 -7.17 2.40
N LYS A 234 -20.80 -7.08 3.51
CA LYS A 234 -19.80 -6.04 3.75
C LYS A 234 -18.47 -6.67 4.11
N PHE A 235 -17.42 -6.00 3.69
CA PHE A 235 -16.06 -6.31 4.07
C PHE A 235 -15.43 -5.08 4.71
N ARG A 236 -14.47 -5.30 5.61
CA ARG A 236 -13.65 -4.22 6.15
C ARG A 236 -12.19 -4.63 6.26
N THR A 237 -11.33 -3.62 6.25
CA THR A 237 -9.89 -3.79 6.48
C THR A 237 -9.62 -4.11 7.95
N ALA A 238 -8.37 -4.46 8.27
CA ALA A 238 -7.95 -4.67 9.67
C ALA A 238 -8.12 -3.42 10.55
N ALA A 239 -8.16 -2.24 9.92
CA ALA A 239 -8.43 -0.98 10.59
C ALA A 239 -9.92 -0.73 10.88
N GLY A 240 -10.81 -1.59 10.39
CA GLY A 240 -12.25 -1.44 10.55
C GLY A 240 -12.93 -0.61 9.46
N SER A 241 -12.17 -0.06 8.51
CA SER A 241 -12.70 0.70 7.38
C SER A 241 -13.52 -0.19 6.45
N VAL A 242 -14.82 0.09 6.34
CA VAL A 242 -15.74 -0.66 5.47
C VAL A 242 -15.43 -0.33 4.01
N ILE A 243 -15.24 -1.37 3.23
CA ILE A 243 -14.88 -1.28 1.81
C ILE A 243 -16.14 -0.95 0.98
N SER A 244 -16.01 0.01 0.06
CA SER A 244 -17.05 0.23 -0.95
C SER A 244 -17.14 -0.96 -1.89
N MET A 245 -18.37 -1.35 -2.21
CA MET A 245 -18.69 -2.48 -3.09
C MET A 245 -19.09 -2.03 -4.49
N ASP A 246 -19.05 -0.72 -4.79
CA ASP A 246 -19.56 -0.15 -6.05
C ASP A 246 -18.86 -0.73 -7.29
N ASP A 247 -17.54 -0.91 -7.20
CA ASP A 247 -16.71 -1.46 -8.29
C ASP A 247 -16.62 -3.00 -8.25
N ALA A 248 -17.24 -3.65 -7.26
CA ALA A 248 -17.22 -5.10 -7.14
C ALA A 248 -18.21 -5.74 -8.13
N THR A 249 -17.76 -6.74 -8.86
CA THR A 249 -18.64 -7.61 -9.65
C THR A 249 -19.16 -8.73 -8.76
N VAL A 250 -20.48 -8.85 -8.65
CA VAL A 250 -21.13 -9.89 -7.83
C VAL A 250 -21.94 -10.83 -8.72
N SER A 251 -21.74 -12.14 -8.56
CA SER A 251 -22.42 -13.18 -9.33
C SER A 251 -22.86 -14.35 -8.45
N ASN A 252 -23.84 -15.11 -8.95
CA ASN A 252 -24.34 -16.34 -8.30
C ASN A 252 -24.38 -17.50 -9.31
N PRO A 253 -23.24 -18.13 -9.63
CA PRO A 253 -23.17 -19.20 -10.62
C PRO A 253 -23.99 -20.42 -10.19
N GLY A 254 -24.91 -20.84 -11.06
CA GLY A 254 -25.82 -21.95 -10.79
C GLY A 254 -27.00 -21.59 -9.89
N GLY A 255 -27.10 -20.35 -9.42
CA GLY A 255 -28.22 -19.88 -8.63
C GLY A 255 -29.51 -19.74 -9.43
N LEU A 256 -30.64 -19.94 -8.76
CA LEU A 256 -31.99 -19.69 -9.25
C LEU A 256 -32.60 -18.53 -8.44
N CYS A 257 -32.34 -17.31 -8.90
CA CYS A 257 -32.83 -16.08 -8.29
C CYS A 257 -34.13 -15.63 -8.98
N GLU A 258 -35.07 -15.11 -8.20
CA GLU A 258 -36.26 -14.46 -8.74
C GLU A 258 -35.92 -13.10 -9.36
N GLU A 259 -36.80 -12.61 -10.24
CA GLU A 259 -36.63 -11.30 -10.87
C GLU A 259 -36.53 -10.20 -9.80
N GLY A 260 -35.48 -9.37 -9.88
CA GLY A 260 -35.22 -8.31 -8.90
C GLY A 260 -34.52 -8.76 -7.61
N MET A 261 -34.35 -10.07 -7.36
CA MET A 261 -33.71 -10.63 -6.16
C MET A 261 -32.31 -11.21 -6.44
N GLY A 262 -31.65 -10.69 -7.47
CA GLY A 262 -30.34 -11.16 -7.92
C GLY A 262 -29.17 -10.77 -6.99
N PRO A 263 -27.95 -11.29 -7.26
CA PRO A 263 -26.78 -11.12 -6.39
C PRO A 263 -26.36 -9.66 -6.15
N ARG A 264 -26.69 -8.72 -7.06
CA ARG A 264 -26.40 -7.30 -6.86
C ARG A 264 -27.11 -6.70 -5.64
N LYS A 265 -28.18 -7.33 -5.13
CA LYS A 265 -28.87 -6.89 -3.92
C LYS A 265 -27.96 -6.90 -2.69
N LEU A 266 -26.95 -7.76 -2.66
CA LEU A 266 -25.97 -7.82 -1.56
C LEU A 266 -25.11 -6.57 -1.43
N VAL A 267 -25.03 -5.74 -2.47
CA VAL A 267 -24.07 -4.64 -2.57
C VAL A 267 -24.72 -3.34 -3.05
N ASP A 268 -26.05 -3.25 -3.04
CA ASP A 268 -26.78 -2.05 -3.49
C ASP A 268 -26.95 -0.98 -2.40
N GLY A 269 -26.40 -1.21 -1.21
CA GLY A 269 -26.47 -0.30 -0.06
C GLY A 269 -27.86 -0.20 0.57
N CYS A 270 -28.80 -1.09 0.22
CA CYS A 270 -30.15 -1.08 0.72
C CYS A 270 -30.47 -2.32 1.56
N GLN A 271 -30.53 -2.17 2.88
CA GLN A 271 -30.88 -3.26 3.82
C GLN A 271 -32.34 -3.75 3.71
N GLN A 272 -33.13 -3.19 2.80
CA GLN A 272 -34.53 -3.56 2.54
C GLN A 272 -34.68 -4.43 1.29
N THR A 273 -33.62 -4.56 0.48
CA THR A 273 -33.58 -5.50 -0.63
C THR A 273 -32.86 -6.78 -0.18
N ALA A 274 -33.04 -7.89 -0.90
CA ALA A 274 -32.33 -9.11 -0.58
C ALA A 274 -31.96 -9.87 -1.84
N TRP A 275 -30.75 -10.44 -1.84
CA TRP A 275 -30.46 -11.55 -2.73
C TRP A 275 -31.20 -12.77 -2.19
N ARG A 276 -31.88 -13.51 -3.07
CA ARG A 276 -32.58 -14.75 -2.73
C ARG A 276 -32.34 -15.81 -3.79
N ASP A 277 -31.91 -16.99 -3.36
CA ASP A 277 -31.59 -18.10 -4.25
C ASP A 277 -32.16 -19.44 -3.79
N ARG A 278 -33.03 -20.04 -4.61
CA ARG A 278 -33.64 -21.35 -4.34
C ARG A 278 -32.69 -22.53 -4.50
N ASN A 279 -31.64 -22.38 -5.31
CA ASN A 279 -30.61 -23.40 -5.45
C ASN A 279 -29.55 -23.35 -4.34
N LYS A 280 -29.57 -22.29 -3.51
CA LYS A 280 -28.69 -22.12 -2.34
C LYS A 280 -27.20 -22.15 -2.72
N MET A 281 -26.87 -21.59 -3.89
CA MET A 281 -25.51 -21.58 -4.42
C MET A 281 -24.66 -20.48 -3.79
N ALA A 282 -23.35 -20.56 -4.04
CA ALA A 282 -22.39 -19.61 -3.52
C ALA A 282 -22.43 -18.27 -4.27
N ILE A 283 -22.20 -17.19 -3.53
CA ILE A 283 -21.97 -15.87 -4.11
C ILE A 283 -20.48 -15.69 -4.38
N LEU A 284 -20.16 -15.18 -5.57
CA LEU A 284 -18.82 -14.71 -5.89
C LEU A 284 -18.81 -13.19 -5.96
N VAL A 285 -17.93 -12.60 -5.18
CA VAL A 285 -17.57 -11.18 -5.22
C VAL A 285 -16.18 -11.06 -5.82
N GLN A 286 -16.04 -10.29 -6.90
CA GLN A 286 -14.78 -10.02 -7.54
C GLN A 286 -14.50 -8.52 -7.54
N PHE A 287 -13.37 -8.13 -6.96
CA PHE A 287 -12.88 -6.76 -6.98
C PHE A 287 -11.97 -6.52 -8.18
N PRO A 288 -11.88 -5.28 -8.69
CA PRO A 288 -10.97 -4.94 -9.79
C PRO A 288 -9.49 -5.01 -9.38
N CYS A 289 -9.20 -4.98 -8.08
CA CYS A 289 -7.86 -5.05 -7.50
C CYS A 289 -7.78 -6.07 -6.34
N PHE A 290 -6.57 -6.46 -5.95
CA PHE A 290 -6.35 -7.30 -4.77
C PHE A 290 -6.77 -6.57 -3.50
N MET A 291 -7.60 -7.22 -2.70
CA MET A 291 -8.11 -6.71 -1.45
C MET A 291 -7.48 -7.47 -0.27
N ARG A 292 -7.04 -6.71 0.75
CA ARG A 292 -6.66 -7.25 2.05
C ARG A 292 -7.80 -6.99 3.02
N LEU A 293 -8.76 -7.90 3.02
CA LEU A 293 -9.95 -7.84 3.86
C LEU A 293 -9.65 -8.62 5.14
N ALA A 294 -9.89 -8.01 6.29
CA ALA A 294 -9.64 -8.64 7.57
C ALA A 294 -10.91 -9.24 8.15
N GLU A 295 -12.06 -8.65 7.86
CA GLU A 295 -13.33 -9.11 8.37
C GLU A 295 -14.44 -8.96 7.33
N PHE A 296 -15.48 -9.75 7.50
CA PHE A 296 -16.73 -9.60 6.77
C PHE A 296 -17.94 -9.67 7.71
N SER A 297 -19.05 -9.11 7.26
CA SER A 297 -20.33 -9.12 7.96
C SER A 297 -21.44 -9.18 6.91
N PHE A 298 -22.58 -9.74 7.26
CA PHE A 298 -23.75 -9.69 6.40
C PHE A 298 -25.00 -9.27 7.18
N THR A 299 -25.98 -8.73 6.46
CA THR A 299 -27.26 -8.29 7.02
C THR A 299 -28.36 -9.28 6.65
N THR A 300 -29.12 -9.76 7.64
CA THR A 300 -30.28 -10.64 7.41
C THR A 300 -31.34 -9.91 6.59
N ALA A 301 -32.12 -10.64 5.78
CA ALA A 301 -33.25 -10.07 5.07
C ALA A 301 -34.35 -9.53 6.00
N GLN A 302 -35.35 -8.87 5.42
CA GLN A 302 -36.50 -8.31 6.16
C GLN A 302 -37.53 -9.39 6.56
N ASP A 303 -37.63 -10.49 5.81
CA ASP A 303 -38.66 -11.53 5.90
C ASP A 303 -38.08 -12.96 5.87
N GLN A 304 -38.82 -13.98 6.30
CA GLN A 304 -38.42 -15.41 6.24
C GLN A 304 -37.11 -15.81 6.98
N PRO A 305 -37.04 -15.68 8.31
CA PRO A 305 -35.82 -15.96 9.09
C PRO A 305 -35.27 -17.39 8.90
N GLU A 306 -36.11 -18.34 8.50
CA GLU A 306 -35.73 -19.70 8.16
C GLU A 306 -34.66 -19.78 7.05
N CYS A 307 -34.67 -18.83 6.12
CA CYS A 307 -33.79 -18.77 4.94
C CYS A 307 -32.43 -18.11 5.23
N ASP A 308 -32.21 -17.60 6.46
CA ASP A 308 -30.94 -16.98 6.82
C ASP A 308 -29.83 -18.05 6.93
N PRO A 309 -28.64 -17.81 6.39
CA PRO A 309 -27.50 -18.69 6.61
C PRO A 309 -27.07 -18.63 8.09
N VAL A 310 -26.80 -19.81 8.66
CA VAL A 310 -26.32 -19.99 10.06
C VAL A 310 -25.00 -20.74 10.12
N GLN A 311 -24.60 -21.39 9.02
CA GLN A 311 -23.23 -21.90 8.83
C GLN A 311 -22.80 -21.57 7.42
N TRP A 312 -21.53 -21.22 7.23
CA TRP A 312 -20.99 -20.83 5.93
C TRP A 312 -19.48 -21.03 5.85
N THR A 313 -18.96 -20.97 4.64
CA THR A 313 -17.53 -20.85 4.37
C THR A 313 -17.31 -19.61 3.53
N LEU A 314 -16.31 -18.80 3.90
CA LEU A 314 -15.81 -17.72 3.06
C LEU A 314 -14.40 -18.06 2.61
N GLU A 315 -14.19 -18.01 1.31
CA GLU A 315 -12.93 -18.33 0.66
C GLU A 315 -12.42 -17.13 -0.15
N GLY A 316 -11.11 -17.02 -0.31
CA GLY A 316 -10.44 -16.04 -1.14
C GLY A 316 -9.61 -16.71 -2.23
N ALA A 317 -9.56 -16.11 -3.42
CA ALA A 317 -8.70 -16.53 -4.51
C ALA A 317 -8.08 -15.34 -5.25
N ARG A 318 -6.93 -15.59 -5.89
CA ARG A 318 -6.47 -14.78 -7.02
C ARG A 318 -7.29 -15.19 -8.24
N ILE A 319 -7.55 -14.28 -9.18
CA ILE A 319 -8.32 -14.64 -10.38
C ILE A 319 -7.60 -15.77 -11.13
N GLY A 320 -8.32 -16.87 -11.41
CA GLY A 320 -7.77 -18.09 -12.02
C GLY A 320 -6.89 -18.96 -11.10
N GLY A 321 -6.73 -18.58 -9.84
CA GLY A 321 -5.96 -19.31 -8.83
C GLY A 321 -6.81 -20.28 -7.99
N ALA A 322 -6.14 -20.97 -7.07
CA ALA A 322 -6.82 -21.83 -6.09
C ALA A 322 -7.58 -21.02 -5.04
N TRP A 323 -8.70 -21.57 -4.58
CA TRP A 323 -9.48 -21.01 -3.46
C TRP A 323 -8.85 -21.41 -2.13
N THR A 324 -8.71 -20.44 -1.24
CA THR A 324 -8.18 -20.59 0.12
C THR A 324 -9.29 -20.27 1.11
N VAL A 325 -9.54 -21.15 2.08
CA VAL A 325 -10.52 -20.90 3.14
C VAL A 325 -10.01 -19.80 4.06
N LEU A 326 -10.81 -18.74 4.20
CA LEU A 326 -10.52 -17.59 5.07
C LEU A 326 -11.36 -17.61 6.34
N HIS A 327 -12.53 -18.21 6.27
CA HIS A 327 -13.41 -18.31 7.42
C HIS A 327 -14.35 -19.49 7.25
N SER A 328 -14.61 -20.20 8.34
CA SER A 328 -15.66 -21.21 8.42
C SER A 328 -16.43 -21.00 9.70
N GLU A 329 -17.72 -20.72 9.55
CA GLU A 329 -18.64 -20.65 10.67
C GLU A 329 -19.40 -21.96 10.73
N LEU A 330 -19.26 -22.64 11.87
CA LEU A 330 -19.88 -23.93 12.13
C LEU A 330 -20.94 -23.81 13.24
N ASP A 331 -20.99 -22.70 13.97
CA ASP A 331 -21.93 -22.47 15.05
C ASP A 331 -23.14 -21.67 14.56
N ALA A 332 -24.35 -22.20 14.80
CA ALA A 332 -25.59 -21.66 14.25
C ALA A 332 -26.09 -20.36 14.93
N ASP A 333 -25.44 -19.94 16.02
CA ASP A 333 -25.96 -18.91 16.93
C ASP A 333 -25.51 -17.49 16.58
N CYS A 334 -24.57 -17.34 15.65
CA CYS A 334 -23.97 -16.06 15.29
C CYS A 334 -24.84 -15.21 14.34
N THR A 335 -25.87 -15.78 13.72
CA THR A 335 -26.80 -15.04 12.85
C THR A 335 -27.98 -14.46 13.64
N PRO A 336 -28.15 -13.13 13.70
CA PRO A 336 -29.21 -12.47 14.45
C PRO A 336 -30.62 -12.99 14.10
N THR A 337 -31.49 -13.09 15.09
CA THR A 337 -32.92 -13.40 14.88
C THR A 337 -33.75 -12.15 14.55
N ARG A 338 -33.25 -10.96 14.92
CA ARG A 338 -33.83 -9.69 14.51
C ARG A 338 -33.57 -9.46 13.02
N ARG A 339 -34.57 -8.99 12.29
CA ARG A 339 -34.50 -8.79 10.83
C ARG A 339 -33.85 -7.47 10.45
N SER A 340 -33.40 -7.39 9.19
CA SER A 340 -32.56 -6.28 8.70
C SER A 340 -31.45 -5.90 9.67
N SER A 341 -30.84 -6.90 10.31
CA SER A 341 -29.79 -6.71 11.31
C SER A 341 -28.50 -7.34 10.83
N SER A 342 -27.40 -6.60 10.93
CA SER A 342 -26.08 -7.11 10.58
C SER A 342 -25.58 -8.08 11.65
N THR A 343 -24.90 -9.13 11.21
CA THR A 343 -24.10 -9.99 12.09
C THR A 343 -22.98 -9.17 12.74
N VAL A 344 -22.32 -9.78 13.74
CA VAL A 344 -20.98 -9.34 14.11
C VAL A 344 -20.04 -9.42 12.90
N TRP A 345 -18.88 -8.79 13.04
CA TRP A 345 -17.80 -8.93 12.06
C TRP A 345 -17.01 -10.20 12.35
N PHE A 346 -16.82 -11.01 11.33
CA PHE A 346 -16.10 -12.28 11.41
C PHE A 346 -14.71 -12.14 10.80
N ALA A 347 -13.69 -12.63 11.50
CA ALA A 347 -12.30 -12.57 11.05
C ALA A 347 -12.05 -13.48 9.84
N LEU A 348 -11.26 -12.95 8.90
CA LEU A 348 -10.74 -13.62 7.72
C LEU A 348 -9.28 -13.97 7.96
N VAL A 349 -9.02 -15.25 8.18
CA VAL A 349 -7.69 -15.79 8.42
C VAL A 349 -7.50 -16.98 7.50
N ALA A 350 -6.54 -16.90 6.59
CA ALA A 350 -6.20 -18.05 5.75
C ALA A 350 -5.72 -19.20 6.65
N ALA A 351 -6.34 -20.37 6.51
CA ALA A 351 -5.85 -21.58 7.15
C ALA A 351 -4.44 -21.90 6.60
N GLU A 352 -3.46 -22.09 7.49
CA GLU A 352 -2.09 -22.51 7.15
C GLU A 352 -2.03 -23.95 6.63
#